data_AF-A0A1F3BTQ1-F1
#
_entry.id   AF-A0A1F3BTQ1-F1
#
_cell.length_a   1.000
_cell.length_b   1.000
_cell.length_c   1.000
_cell.angle_alpha   90.00
_cell.angle_beta   90.00
_cell.angle_gamma   90.00
#
_symmetry.space_group_name_H-M   'P 1'
#
loop_
_entity.id
_entity.type
_entity.pdbx_description
1 polymer ?
#
loop_
_entity_poly.entity_id
_entity_poly.type
_entity_poly.pdbx_seq_one_letter_code
_entity_poly.pdbx_strand_id
1 'polypeptide(L)' 'MTKKEVFFRPAPEVMGGYYIPVRNDWNNKVTRRFISEKDKEAYFEQFGEEIITENDFFNWWKNNHHFK' A
#
# COMPACT_ATOMS: atom_id res chain seq x y z
N MET A 1 -9.12 6.86 -23.59
CA MET A 1 -7.94 7.21 -22.77
C MET A 1 -8.09 6.51 -21.42
N THR A 2 -7.41 5.39 -21.22
CA THR A 2 -7.31 4.73 -19.92
C THR A 2 -6.55 5.67 -19.00
N LYS A 3 -7.24 6.25 -18.00
CA LYS A 3 -6.56 7.00 -16.94
C LYS A 3 -5.58 6.02 -16.29
N LYS A 4 -4.27 6.26 -16.42
CA LYS A 4 -3.28 5.56 -15.62
C LYS A 4 -3.64 5.85 -14.16
N GLU A 5 -4.12 4.83 -13.44
CA GLU A 5 -4.41 5.00 -12.02
C GLU A 5 -3.09 5.29 -11.29
N VAL A 6 -3.11 6.30 -10.43
CA VAL A 6 -1.96 6.64 -9.59
C VAL A 6 -1.79 5.53 -8.56
N PHE A 7 -0.60 4.93 -8.48
CA PHE A 7 -0.28 3.85 -7.55
C PHE A 7 -0.39 4.35 -6.10
N PHE A 8 0.30 5.44 -5.77
CA PHE A 8 0.18 6.14 -4.49
C PHE A 8 -0.93 7.19 -4.56
N ARG A 9 -2.17 6.78 -4.31
CA ARG A 9 -3.29 7.73 -4.27
C ARG A 9 -3.27 8.48 -2.93
N PRO A 10 -3.19 9.82 -2.90
CA PRO A 10 -3.17 10.54 -1.63
C PRO A 10 -4.45 10.29 -0.84
N ALA A 11 -4.31 10.06 0.46
CA ALA A 11 -5.43 10.03 1.40
C ALA A 11 -5.93 11.47 1.68
N PRO A 12 -7.13 11.64 2.26
CA PRO A 12 -7.58 12.96 2.70
C PRO A 12 -6.55 13.62 3.63
N GLU A 13 -6.37 14.95 3.50
CA GLU A 13 -5.34 15.71 4.23
C GLU A 13 -5.39 15.48 5.75
N VAL A 14 -6.58 15.26 6.31
CA VAL A 14 -6.78 15.01 7.75
C VAL A 14 -6.12 13.70 8.23
N MET A 15 -6.01 12.69 7.36
CA MET A 15 -5.32 11.43 7.68
C MET A 15 -3.82 11.48 7.35
N GLY A 16 -3.44 12.26 6.33
CA GLY A 16 -2.11 12.17 5.70
C GLY A 16 -1.87 10.81 5.02
N GLY A 17 -0.76 10.64 4.32
CA GLY A 17 -0.39 9.35 3.72
C GLY A 17 -1.11 8.99 2.41
N TYR A 18 -1.13 7.70 2.08
CA TYR A 18 -1.47 7.20 0.74
C TYR A 18 -2.27 5.90 0.78
N TYR A 19 -3.07 5.68 -0.25
CA TYR A 19 -3.73 4.43 -0.56
C TYR A 19 -3.04 3.74 -1.74
N ILE A 20 -2.55 2.53 -1.51
CA ILE A 20 -1.87 1.70 -2.50
C ILE A 20 -2.75 0.49 -2.91
N PRO A 21 -2.67 0.04 -4.16
CA PRO A 21 -3.38 -1.17 -4.60
C PRO A 21 -2.72 -2.43 -4.01
N VAL A 22 -3.55 -3.33 -3.46
CA VAL A 22 -3.13 -4.62 -2.91
C VAL A 22 -4.09 -5.69 -3.40
N ARG A 23 -3.56 -6.82 -3.86
CA ARG A 23 -4.36 -7.95 -4.34
C ARG A 23 -4.82 -8.80 -3.16
N ASN A 24 -6.12 -8.98 -3.02
CA ASN A 24 -6.66 -9.89 -2.03
C ASN A 24 -6.35 -11.35 -2.42
N ASP A 25 -5.73 -12.09 -1.50
CA ASP A 25 -5.31 -13.47 -1.72
C ASP A 25 -6.46 -14.45 -1.98
N TRP A 26 -7.66 -14.18 -1.44
CA TRP A 26 -8.79 -15.10 -1.52
C TRP A 26 -9.57 -15.00 -2.83
N ASN A 27 -9.77 -13.79 -3.35
CA ASN A 27 -10.63 -13.56 -4.51
C ASN A 27 -9.93 -12.85 -5.67
N ASN A 28 -8.61 -12.64 -5.58
CA ASN A 28 -7.79 -11.93 -6.57
C ASN A 28 -8.24 -10.50 -6.90
N LYS A 29 -9.19 -9.93 -6.15
CA LYS A 29 -9.63 -8.54 -6.35
C LYS A 29 -8.57 -7.60 -5.82
N VAL A 30 -8.28 -6.55 -6.60
CA VAL A 30 -7.43 -5.46 -6.15
C VAL A 30 -8.25 -4.54 -5.27
N THR A 31 -7.81 -4.37 -4.03
CA THR A 31 -8.35 -3.41 -3.05
C THR A 31 -7.31 -2.35 -2.78
N ARG A 32 -7.66 -1.30 -2.02
CA ARG A 32 -6.70 -0.27 -1.61
C ARG A 32 -6.43 -0.37 -0.11
N ARG A 33 -5.15 -0.34 0.26
CA ARG A 33 -4.68 -0.31 1.65
C ARG A 33 -3.99 1.01 1.95
N PHE A 34 -4.16 1.48 3.18
CA PHE A 34 -3.56 2.71 3.67
C PHE A 34 -2.11 2.46 4.07
N ILE A 35 -1.22 3.39 3.72
CA ILE A 35 0.13 3.51 4.25
C ILE A 35 0.36 4.94 4.71
N SER A 36 1.12 5.12 5.79
CA SER A 36 1.47 6.45 6.26
C SER A 36 2.47 7.12 5.31
N GLU A 37 2.62 8.44 5.42
CA GLU A 37 3.63 9.17 4.65
C GLU A 37 5.05 8.70 4.95
N LYS A 38 5.32 8.32 6.21
CA LYS A 38 6.61 7.80 6.66
C LYS A 38 6.93 6.44 6.06
N ASP A 39 5.89 5.62 5.85
CA ASP A 39 6.06 4.27 5.31
C ASP A 39 6.15 4.26 3.77
N LYS A 40 5.81 5.35 3.09
CA LYS A 40 5.80 5.42 1.63
C LYS A 40 7.17 5.11 1.03
N GLU A 41 8.21 5.72 1.57
CA GLU A 41 9.58 5.54 1.06
C GLU A 41 10.04 4.09 1.28
N ALA A 42 9.88 3.56 2.49
CA ALA A 42 10.21 2.17 2.81
C ALA A 42 9.41 1.16 1.95
N TYR A 43 8.14 1.44 1.68
CA TYR A 43 7.34 0.61 0.78
C TYR A 43 7.89 0.65 -0.65
N PHE A 44 8.16 1.85 -1.16
CA PHE A 44 8.62 2.05 -2.53
C PHE A 44 10.01 1.46 -2.77
N GLU A 45 10.92 1.55 -1.81
CA GLU A 45 12.26 0.93 -1.91
C GLU A 45 12.18 -0.60 -1.97
N GLN A 46 11.22 -1.20 -1.27
CA GLN A 46 11.10 -2.66 -1.19
C GLN A 46 10.28 -3.27 -2.33
N PHE A 47 9.20 -2.62 -2.76
CA PHE A 47 8.25 -3.18 -3.74
C PHE A 47 8.02 -2.29 -4.96
N GLY A 48 8.48 -1.04 -4.95
CA GLY A 48 8.22 -0.08 -6.02
C GLY A 48 6.73 0.21 -6.20
N GLU A 49 6.26 0.06 -7.45
CA GLU A 49 4.84 0.17 -7.83
C GLU A 49 4.23 -1.21 -8.18
N GLU A 50 4.70 -2.27 -7.52
CA GLU A 50 4.16 -3.62 -7.69
C GLU A 50 2.90 -3.84 -6.84
N ILE A 51 1.85 -4.44 -7.44
CA ILE A 51 0.65 -4.86 -6.70
C ILE A 51 0.94 -6.18 -5.99
N ILE A 52 1.35 -6.08 -4.73
CA ILE A 52 1.59 -7.23 -3.85
C ILE A 52 0.28 -7.83 -3.31
N THR A 53 0.39 -9.00 -2.70
CA THR A 53 -0.75 -9.66 -2.04
C THR A 53 -1.08 -9.02 -0.69
N GLU A 54 -2.29 -9.28 -0.17
CA GLU A 54 -2.72 -8.79 1.13
C GLU A 54 -1.89 -9.41 2.25
N ASN A 55 -1.48 -10.66 2.09
CA ASN A 55 -0.57 -11.34 3.01
C ASN A 55 0.84 -10.72 2.99
N ASP A 56 1.41 -10.43 1.82
CA ASP A 56 2.72 -9.77 1.71
C ASP A 56 2.68 -8.35 2.31
N PHE A 57 1.62 -7.60 2.02
CA PHE A 57 1.39 -6.29 2.62
C PHE A 57 1.33 -6.37 4.14
N PHE A 58 0.57 -7.31 4.68
CA PHE A 58 0.43 -7.46 6.13
C PHE A 58 1.75 -7.89 6.80
N ASN A 59 2.50 -8.81 6.18
CA ASN A 59 3.80 -9.24 6.69
C ASN A 59 4.81 -8.09 6.70
N TRP A 60 4.85 -7.30 5.63
CA TRP A 60 5.68 -6.10 5.57
C TRP A 60 5.27 -5.06 6.62
N TRP A 61 3.97 -4.76 6.71
CA TRP A 61 3.46 -3.77 7.65
C TRP A 61 3.78 -4.20 9.08
N LYS A 62 3.54 -5.48 9.42
CA LYS A 62 3.88 -6.05 10.72
C LYS A 62 5.36 -5.89 11.04
N ASN A 63 6.26 -6.22 10.10
CA ASN A 63 7.71 -6.12 10.28
C ASN A 63 8.18 -4.69 10.56
N ASN A 64 7.56 -3.70 9.91
CA ASN A 64 7.91 -2.27 10.09
C ASN A 64 7.22 -1.60 11.29
N HIS A 65 6.08 -2.15 11.74
CA HIS A 65 5.26 -1.60 12.83
C HIS A 65 5.31 -2.45 14.10
N HIS A 66 6.37 -3.24 14.31
CA HIS A 66 6.55 -4.01 15.55
C HIS A 66 6.46 -3.07 16.77
N PHE A 67 5.32 -3.16 17.46
CA PHE A 67 5.14 -2.67 18.82
C PHE A 67 6.24 -3.27 19.69
N LYS A 68 7.13 -2.41 20.18
CA LYS A 68 8.04 -2.72 21.28
C LYS A 68 7.33 -2.51 22.60
#